data_AF-A0A533VY94-F1
#
_entry.id   AF-A0A533VY94-F1
#
_cell.length_a   1.000
_cell.length_b   1.000
_cell.length_c   1.000
_cell.angle_alpha   90.00
_cell.angle_beta   90.00
_cell.angle_gamma   90.00
#
_symmetry.space_group_name_H-M   'P 1'
#
loop_
_entity.id
_entity.type
_entity.pdbx_description
1 polymer ?
#
loop_
_entity_poly.entity_id
_entity_poly.type
_entity_poly.pdbx_seq_one_letter_code
_entity_poly.pdbx_strand_id
1 'polypeptide(L)'
;MRYWFVKRYNPAYDPFLIRYFREGGIDFDENTTFDEADRRELFSIGLNSITLRERLFCSYIRSWRMHPECRPSLYYLFQKTLGSAGIPNLQRLRGLESQLPPGQGKLLFTKEEAAANISDFHSKYLTIPLKQEIEQGGVGKELSKYFSSKEVVLMPSLRMVSQEKFDESVHTIAGELLERLGTITPEKVARDIDSVLEGHEKTRDHMKLTGKIKDPKESQWVCTHGSEYVELHVYQSVVDESAEMFLTSTRGLHASDHVLEPGWDEIVFPWYEMLKAELQADQDAWTHSKTQKRLKWP
;
A
#
# COMPACT_ATOMS: atom_id res chain seq x y z
N MET A 1 15.04 5.61 -13.78
CA MET A 1 15.45 5.17 -12.42
C MET A 1 14.76 3.84 -12.11
N ARG A 2 15.26 2.97 -11.22
CA ARG A 2 14.55 1.71 -10.87
C ARG A 2 13.90 1.85 -9.50
N TYR A 3 12.61 1.52 -9.41
CA TYR A 3 11.84 1.53 -8.18
C TYR A 3 11.46 0.12 -7.76
N TRP A 4 11.34 -0.08 -6.45
CA TRP A 4 10.78 -1.27 -5.82
C TRP A 4 9.58 -0.88 -4.99
N PHE A 5 8.63 -1.81 -4.87
CA PHE A 5 7.34 -1.55 -4.26
C PHE A 5 7.17 -2.45 -3.05
N VAL A 6 6.74 -1.88 -1.93
CA VAL A 6 6.51 -2.58 -0.65
C VAL A 6 5.05 -2.41 -0.28
N LYS A 7 4.29 -3.50 -0.20
CA LYS A 7 2.85 -3.42 0.08
C LYS A 7 2.59 -2.90 1.49
N ARG A 8 1.55 -2.09 1.67
CA ARG A 8 1.06 -1.71 3.00
C ARG A 8 0.58 -2.93 3.80
N TYR A 9 -0.17 -3.83 3.17
CA TYR A 9 -0.54 -5.12 3.74
C TYR A 9 0.13 -6.27 2.98
N ASN A 10 0.82 -7.15 3.71
CA ASN A 10 1.50 -8.29 3.13
C ASN A 10 1.65 -9.41 4.16
N PRO A 11 1.04 -10.59 3.96
CA PRO A 11 1.19 -11.74 4.85
C PRO A 11 2.65 -12.14 5.12
N ALA A 12 3.57 -11.84 4.19
CA ALA A 12 5.01 -12.07 4.36
C ALA A 12 5.63 -11.29 5.54
N TYR A 13 4.93 -10.31 6.13
CA TYR A 13 5.36 -9.61 7.33
C TYR A 13 5.13 -10.42 8.62
N ASP A 14 4.16 -11.34 8.62
CA ASP A 14 3.73 -12.06 9.82
C ASP A 14 4.85 -12.87 10.49
N PRO A 15 5.70 -13.63 9.74
CA PRO A 15 6.80 -14.38 10.35
C PRO A 15 7.78 -13.51 11.15
N PHE A 16 8.01 -12.27 10.72
CA PHE A 16 8.88 -11.33 11.44
C PHE A 16 8.21 -10.79 12.71
N LEU A 17 6.91 -10.52 12.64
CA LEU A 17 6.10 -10.08 13.79
C LEU A 17 6.04 -11.19 14.85
N ILE A 18 5.71 -12.42 14.45
CA ILE A 18 5.70 -13.61 15.31
C ILE A 18 7.07 -13.78 15.98
N ARG A 19 8.15 -13.80 15.19
CA ARG A 19 9.52 -13.95 15.73
C ARG A 19 9.83 -12.87 16.75
N TYR A 20 9.48 -11.61 16.46
CA TYR A 20 9.71 -10.49 17.35
C TYR A 20 8.93 -10.61 18.68
N PHE A 21 7.69 -11.11 18.64
CA PHE A 21 6.90 -11.38 19.85
C PHE A 21 7.47 -12.54 20.68
N ARG A 22 7.84 -13.65 20.02
CA ARG A 22 8.44 -14.82 20.68
C ARG A 22 9.75 -14.51 21.37
N GLU A 23 10.62 -13.73 20.73
CA GLU A 23 11.86 -13.26 21.35
C GLU A 23 11.60 -12.40 22.60
N GLY A 24 10.41 -11.78 22.70
CA GLY A 24 9.94 -11.03 23.86
C GLY A 24 9.32 -11.88 24.97
N GLY A 25 9.30 -13.20 24.81
CA GLY A 25 8.64 -14.11 25.75
C GLY A 25 7.12 -14.17 25.61
N ILE A 26 6.55 -13.60 24.54
CA ILE A 26 5.11 -13.73 24.24
C ILE A 26 4.91 -15.05 23.51
N ASP A 27 4.10 -15.93 24.09
CA ASP A 27 3.75 -17.23 23.52
C ASP A 27 2.81 -17.06 22.32
N PHE A 28 3.33 -16.63 21.17
CA PHE A 28 2.53 -16.33 19.98
C PHE A 28 3.14 -17.01 18.76
N ASP A 29 2.32 -17.67 17.94
CA ASP A 29 2.74 -18.41 16.75
C ASP A 29 1.71 -18.28 15.61
N GLU A 30 1.93 -19.02 14.51
CA GLU A 30 1.07 -19.04 13.32
C GLU A 30 -0.32 -19.66 13.58
N ASN A 31 -0.46 -20.47 14.63
CA ASN A 31 -1.71 -21.17 14.96
C ASN A 31 -2.55 -20.43 15.99
N THR A 32 -1.97 -19.45 16.68
CA THR A 32 -2.66 -18.64 17.66
C THR A 32 -3.88 -17.98 17.02
N THR A 33 -5.05 -18.13 17.63
CA THR A 33 -6.30 -17.53 17.18
C THR A 33 -6.43 -16.09 17.69
N PHE A 34 -7.32 -15.31 17.07
CA PHE A 34 -7.62 -13.96 17.55
C PHE A 34 -8.08 -13.97 19.02
N ASP A 35 -9.00 -14.87 19.40
CA ASP A 35 -9.54 -14.94 20.77
C ASP A 35 -8.50 -15.28 21.84
N GLU A 36 -7.51 -16.11 21.50
CA GLU A 36 -6.37 -16.40 22.39
C GLU A 36 -5.49 -15.18 22.55
N ALA A 37 -5.24 -14.46 21.47
CA ALA A 37 -4.38 -13.30 21.45
C ALA A 37 -5.04 -12.07 22.12
N ASP A 38 -6.35 -11.89 21.96
CA ASP A 38 -7.14 -10.83 22.62
C ASP A 38 -7.18 -11.01 24.14
N ARG A 39 -7.40 -12.24 24.63
CA ARG A 39 -7.31 -12.55 26.07
C ARG A 39 -5.95 -12.18 26.67
N ARG A 40 -4.87 -12.39 25.92
CA ARG A 40 -3.51 -12.01 26.34
C ARG A 40 -3.31 -10.49 26.32
N GLU A 41 -3.83 -9.78 25.31
CA GLU A 41 -3.77 -8.31 25.26
C GLU A 41 -4.44 -7.67 26.48
N LEU A 42 -5.63 -8.15 26.85
CA LEU A 42 -6.37 -7.69 28.02
C LEU A 42 -5.59 -7.89 29.32
N PHE A 43 -4.85 -9.00 29.44
CA PHE A 43 -3.96 -9.24 30.57
C PHE A 43 -2.81 -8.22 30.61
N SER A 44 -2.19 -7.93 29.47
CA SER A 44 -1.10 -6.95 29.36
C SER A 44 -1.52 -5.51 29.68
N ILE A 45 -2.77 -5.12 29.38
CA ILE A 45 -3.31 -3.80 29.78
C ILE A 45 -3.36 -3.64 31.30
N GLY A 46 -3.55 -4.73 32.05
CA GLY A 46 -3.57 -4.72 33.52
C GLY A 46 -2.21 -4.58 34.18
N LEU A 47 -1.10 -4.55 33.42
CA LEU A 47 0.25 -4.46 33.95
C LEU A 47 0.67 -3.01 34.22
N ASN A 48 1.35 -2.78 35.35
CA ASN A 48 1.88 -1.46 35.73
C ASN A 48 2.99 -0.95 34.79
N SER A 49 3.60 -1.84 33.99
CA SER A 49 4.60 -1.50 32.98
C SER A 49 4.55 -2.51 31.84
N ILE A 50 4.54 -2.01 30.60
CA ILE A 50 4.62 -2.83 29.38
C ILE A 50 5.92 -2.54 28.61
N THR A 51 6.56 -3.59 28.12
CA THR A 51 7.74 -3.53 27.26
C THR A 51 7.39 -3.00 25.86
N LEU A 52 8.41 -2.65 25.07
CA LEU A 52 8.21 -2.27 23.65
C LEU A 52 7.57 -3.39 22.83
N ARG A 53 7.94 -4.64 23.10
CA ARG A 53 7.39 -5.82 22.42
C ARG A 53 5.93 -6.05 22.77
N GLU A 54 5.56 -5.97 24.05
CA GLU A 54 4.17 -6.05 24.49
C GLU A 54 3.33 -4.89 23.94
N ARG A 55 3.88 -3.67 23.88
CA ARG A 55 3.19 -2.54 23.26
C ARG A 55 2.93 -2.75 21.77
N LEU A 56 3.89 -3.31 21.05
CA LEU A 56 3.69 -3.67 19.65
C LEU A 56 2.67 -4.79 19.51
N PHE A 57 2.70 -5.80 20.39
CA PHE A 57 1.72 -6.87 20.44
C PHE A 57 0.31 -6.32 20.65
N CYS A 58 0.09 -5.44 21.63
CA CYS A 58 -1.20 -4.78 21.83
C CYS A 58 -1.66 -4.01 20.59
N SER A 59 -0.73 -3.33 19.89
CA SER A 59 -1.05 -2.61 18.65
C SER A 59 -1.47 -3.58 17.54
N TYR A 60 -0.74 -4.68 17.38
CA TYR A 60 -1.06 -5.74 16.42
C TYR A 60 -2.45 -6.33 16.70
N ILE A 61 -2.76 -6.72 17.93
CA ILE A 61 -4.08 -7.28 18.28
C ILE A 61 -5.22 -6.28 18.07
N ARG A 62 -5.01 -4.99 18.36
CA ARG A 62 -6.02 -3.96 18.08
C ARG A 62 -6.31 -3.82 16.59
N SER A 63 -5.32 -3.98 15.72
CA SER A 63 -5.53 -4.04 14.28
C SER A 63 -6.26 -5.32 13.85
N TRP A 64 -5.99 -6.45 14.52
CA TRP A 64 -6.65 -7.73 14.23
C TRP A 64 -8.15 -7.71 14.56
N ARG A 65 -8.58 -6.93 15.56
CA ARG A 65 -9.99 -6.81 15.98
C ARG A 65 -10.94 -6.44 14.85
N MET A 66 -10.48 -5.69 13.84
CA MET A 66 -11.33 -5.27 12.73
C MET A 66 -11.72 -6.44 11.83
N HIS A 67 -10.80 -7.38 11.61
CA HIS A 67 -10.97 -8.55 10.75
C HIS A 67 -10.31 -9.79 11.39
N PRO A 68 -10.94 -10.44 12.38
CA PRO A 68 -10.38 -11.59 13.12
C PRO A 68 -9.92 -12.77 12.25
N GLU A 69 -10.47 -12.90 11.05
CA GLU A 69 -10.09 -13.88 10.02
C GLU A 69 -8.75 -13.57 9.33
N CYS A 70 -8.29 -12.31 9.39
CA CYS A 70 -7.09 -11.84 8.71
C CYS A 70 -6.07 -11.29 9.70
N ARG A 71 -4.91 -11.95 9.79
CA ARG A 71 -3.80 -11.44 10.59
C ARG A 71 -3.36 -10.06 10.09
N PRO A 72 -3.10 -9.08 10.99
CA PRO A 72 -2.78 -7.70 10.63
C PRO A 72 -1.30 -7.56 10.24
N SER A 73 -0.95 -8.16 9.11
CA SER A 73 0.39 -8.10 8.52
C SER A 73 0.60 -6.77 7.79
N LEU A 74 0.61 -5.67 8.57
CA LEU A 74 0.74 -4.29 8.09
C LEU A 74 2.20 -3.81 8.14
N TYR A 75 2.62 -3.05 7.13
CA TYR A 75 4.01 -2.63 6.97
C TYR A 75 4.51 -1.77 8.13
N TYR A 76 3.69 -0.87 8.67
CA TYR A 76 4.07 -0.06 9.83
C TYR A 76 4.26 -0.89 11.11
N LEU A 77 3.58 -2.03 11.25
CA LEU A 77 3.79 -2.97 12.36
C LEU A 77 5.12 -3.71 12.15
N PHE A 78 5.34 -4.19 10.93
CA PHE A 78 6.60 -4.82 10.54
C PHE A 78 7.81 -3.92 10.76
N GLN A 79 7.75 -2.66 10.34
CA GLN A 79 8.83 -1.69 10.54
C GLN A 79 9.20 -1.53 12.02
N LYS A 80 8.24 -1.58 12.94
CA LYS A 80 8.52 -1.48 14.39
C LYS A 80 9.32 -2.67 14.92
N THR A 81 9.27 -3.84 14.27
CA THR A 81 10.13 -4.99 14.62
C THR A 81 11.61 -4.72 14.30
N LEU A 82 11.90 -3.76 13.42
CA LEU A 82 13.23 -3.45 12.92
C LEU A 82 14.01 -2.46 13.80
N GLY A 83 13.41 -1.98 14.89
CA GLY A 83 14.02 -1.05 15.85
C GLY A 83 14.02 0.41 15.41
N SER A 84 14.82 1.25 16.07
CA SER A 84 14.91 2.70 15.85
C SER A 84 15.66 3.12 14.58
N ALA A 85 16.03 2.17 13.72
CA ALA A 85 16.90 2.40 12.56
C ALA A 85 16.20 3.00 11.32
N GLY A 86 15.01 3.60 11.48
CA GLY A 86 14.24 4.20 10.39
C GLY A 86 13.65 3.20 9.40
N ILE A 87 13.09 3.73 8.29
CA ILE A 87 12.53 2.95 7.18
C ILE A 87 13.63 2.04 6.60
N PRO A 88 13.40 0.73 6.46
CA PRO A 88 14.44 -0.18 5.96
C PRO A 88 14.75 0.13 4.49
N ASN A 89 16.04 0.32 4.18
CA ASN A 89 16.47 0.49 2.79
C ASN A 89 16.32 -0.82 1.99
N LEU A 90 16.45 -0.71 0.66
CA LEU A 90 16.29 -1.83 -0.26
C LEU A 90 17.19 -3.04 0.08
N GLN A 91 18.45 -2.80 0.45
CA GLN A 91 19.39 -3.89 0.79
C GLN A 91 18.95 -4.65 2.03
N ARG A 92 18.48 -3.93 3.06
CA ARG A 92 17.95 -4.52 4.29
C ARG A 92 16.71 -5.36 4.00
N LEU A 93 15.78 -4.87 3.18
CA LEU A 93 14.58 -5.63 2.80
C LEU A 93 14.92 -6.89 1.99
N ARG A 94 15.89 -6.83 1.07
CA ARG A 94 16.37 -8.04 0.37
C ARG A 94 16.96 -9.07 1.34
N GLY A 95 17.74 -8.62 2.31
CA GLY A 95 18.31 -9.49 3.34
C GLY A 95 17.26 -10.05 4.32
N LEU A 96 16.12 -9.39 4.47
CA LEU A 96 14.98 -9.92 5.24
C LEU A 96 14.17 -10.90 4.40
N GLU A 97 13.91 -10.59 3.13
CA GLU A 97 13.20 -11.47 2.20
C GLU A 97 13.92 -12.82 2.04
N SER A 98 15.25 -12.84 2.02
CA SER A 98 16.03 -14.10 1.96
C SER A 98 15.92 -14.97 3.23
N GLN A 99 15.40 -14.43 4.33
CA GLN A 99 15.11 -15.18 5.56
C GLN A 99 13.70 -15.77 5.57
N LEU A 100 12.85 -15.45 4.59
CA LEU A 100 11.51 -16.00 4.51
C LEU A 100 11.58 -17.50 4.19
N PRO A 101 10.78 -18.34 4.88
CA PRO A 101 10.62 -19.73 4.48
C PRO A 101 10.12 -19.85 3.03
N PRO A 102 10.49 -20.93 2.32
CA PRO A 102 9.98 -21.17 0.98
C PRO A 102 8.45 -21.12 0.94
N GLY A 103 7.89 -20.36 0.01
CA GLY A 103 6.44 -20.22 -0.16
C GLY A 103 5.76 -19.15 0.71
N GLN A 104 6.48 -18.45 1.59
CA GLN A 104 5.92 -17.38 2.46
C GLN A 104 5.81 -16.00 1.75
N GLY A 105 5.76 -16.00 0.43
CA GLY A 105 5.67 -14.78 -0.37
C GLY A 105 6.99 -14.02 -0.48
N LYS A 106 6.91 -12.69 -0.58
CA LYS A 106 8.03 -11.77 -0.79
C LYS A 106 7.72 -10.40 -0.20
N LEU A 107 8.74 -9.60 0.08
CA LEU A 107 8.62 -8.25 0.63
C LEU A 107 8.70 -7.18 -0.47
N LEU A 108 9.48 -7.44 -1.52
CA LEU A 108 9.77 -6.51 -2.60
C LEU A 108 9.05 -6.92 -3.88
N PHE A 109 8.32 -5.98 -4.47
CA PHE A 109 7.59 -6.17 -5.71
C PHE A 109 8.22 -5.32 -6.81
N THR A 110 8.26 -5.85 -8.04
CA THR A 110 8.59 -5.07 -9.22
C THR A 110 7.39 -4.22 -9.65
N LYS A 111 7.61 -3.29 -10.58
CA LYS A 111 6.54 -2.50 -11.19
C LYS A 111 5.47 -3.39 -11.82
N GLU A 112 5.88 -4.40 -12.56
CA GLU A 112 4.99 -5.31 -13.29
C GLU A 112 4.10 -6.09 -12.31
N GLU A 113 4.65 -6.49 -11.17
CA GLU A 113 3.92 -7.21 -10.14
C GLU A 113 2.97 -6.29 -9.35
N ALA A 114 3.38 -5.05 -9.08
CA ALA A 114 2.50 -4.04 -8.50
C ALA A 114 1.34 -3.72 -9.46
N ALA A 115 1.62 -3.58 -10.75
CA ALA A 115 0.63 -3.33 -11.79
C ALA A 115 -0.37 -4.49 -11.94
N ALA A 116 0.12 -5.74 -11.93
CA ALA A 116 -0.74 -6.91 -11.94
C ALA A 116 -1.69 -6.93 -10.73
N ASN A 117 -1.16 -6.68 -9.52
CA ASN A 117 -1.99 -6.62 -8.31
C ASN A 117 -3.04 -5.51 -8.33
N ILE A 118 -2.71 -4.32 -8.86
CA ILE A 118 -3.67 -3.22 -9.02
C ILE A 118 -4.75 -3.59 -10.04
N SER A 119 -4.37 -4.18 -11.17
CA SER A 119 -5.32 -4.68 -12.17
C SER A 119 -6.25 -5.75 -11.58
N ASP A 120 -5.70 -6.68 -10.81
CA ASP A 120 -6.44 -7.71 -10.09
C ASP A 120 -7.46 -7.11 -9.10
N PHE A 121 -7.05 -6.06 -8.37
CA PHE A 121 -7.94 -5.35 -7.46
C PHE A 121 -9.14 -4.76 -8.20
N HIS A 122 -8.91 -4.06 -9.31
CA HIS A 122 -9.97 -3.51 -10.14
C HIS A 122 -10.90 -4.60 -10.67
N SER A 123 -10.37 -5.75 -11.07
CA SER A 123 -11.18 -6.86 -11.56
C SER A 123 -12.05 -7.44 -10.43
N LYS A 124 -11.41 -7.87 -9.33
CA LYS A 124 -12.05 -8.63 -8.24
C LYS A 124 -13.01 -7.80 -7.40
N TYR A 125 -12.68 -6.55 -7.13
CA TYR A 125 -13.42 -5.73 -6.18
C TYR A 125 -14.28 -4.65 -6.81
N LEU A 126 -14.08 -4.31 -8.09
CA LEU A 126 -14.89 -3.28 -8.76
C LEU A 126 -15.65 -3.85 -9.96
N THR A 127 -14.94 -4.44 -10.91
CA THR A 127 -15.50 -4.86 -12.21
C THR A 127 -16.48 -6.02 -12.07
N ILE A 128 -16.05 -7.11 -11.43
CA ILE A 128 -16.89 -8.31 -11.26
C ILE A 128 -18.11 -7.99 -10.37
N PRO A 129 -17.96 -7.35 -9.19
CA PRO A 129 -19.11 -7.03 -8.35
C PRO A 129 -20.08 -6.06 -9.03
N LEU A 130 -19.61 -5.00 -9.69
CA LEU A 130 -20.48 -4.07 -10.42
C LEU A 130 -21.27 -4.78 -11.52
N LYS A 131 -20.61 -5.67 -12.27
CA LYS A 131 -21.28 -6.47 -13.30
C LYS A 131 -22.40 -7.33 -12.71
N GLN A 132 -22.14 -7.99 -11.58
CA GLN A 132 -23.14 -8.82 -10.90
C GLN A 132 -24.33 -7.99 -10.42
N GLU A 133 -24.09 -6.82 -9.84
CA GLU A 133 -25.15 -5.90 -9.38
C GLU A 133 -26.02 -5.43 -10.56
N ILE A 134 -25.42 -5.10 -11.71
CA ILE A 134 -26.16 -4.75 -12.93
C ILE A 134 -26.99 -5.95 -13.43
N GLU A 135 -26.39 -7.14 -13.51
CA GLU A 135 -27.07 -8.36 -13.97
C GLU A 135 -28.23 -8.78 -13.06
N GLN A 136 -28.16 -8.45 -11.77
CA GLN A 136 -29.21 -8.68 -10.78
C GLN A 136 -30.29 -7.59 -10.76
N GLY A 137 -30.14 -6.53 -11.57
CA GLY A 137 -31.09 -5.41 -11.64
C GLY A 137 -30.95 -4.42 -10.48
N GLY A 138 -29.76 -4.26 -9.91
CA GLY A 138 -29.47 -3.25 -8.89
C GLY A 138 -29.77 -1.83 -9.39
N VAL A 139 -30.15 -0.93 -8.48
CA VAL A 139 -30.53 0.45 -8.78
C VAL A 139 -29.86 1.41 -7.80
N GLY A 140 -30.19 2.70 -7.85
CA GLY A 140 -29.77 3.75 -6.90
C GLY A 140 -28.44 3.50 -6.15
N LYS A 141 -28.55 3.09 -4.87
CA LYS A 141 -27.40 2.87 -3.98
C LYS A 141 -26.62 1.60 -4.28
N GLU A 142 -27.26 0.53 -4.78
CA GLU A 142 -26.57 -0.71 -5.14
C GLU A 142 -25.52 -0.47 -6.23
N LEU A 143 -25.80 0.43 -7.18
CA LEU A 143 -24.87 0.77 -8.25
C LEU A 143 -23.96 1.97 -7.92
N SER A 144 -24.50 3.02 -7.30
CA SER A 144 -23.71 4.24 -7.02
C SER A 144 -22.60 4.05 -5.99
N LYS A 145 -22.60 2.97 -5.20
CA LYS A 145 -21.47 2.64 -4.30
C LYS A 145 -20.14 2.41 -5.01
N TYR A 146 -20.16 2.11 -6.32
CA TYR A 146 -18.97 1.94 -7.15
C TYR A 146 -18.46 3.26 -7.76
N PHE A 147 -19.23 4.35 -7.62
CA PHE A 147 -18.94 5.61 -8.29
C PHE A 147 -17.88 6.39 -7.53
N SER A 148 -16.93 6.96 -8.27
CA SER A 148 -16.06 7.99 -7.72
C SER A 148 -16.77 9.34 -7.73
N SER A 149 -16.17 10.35 -7.11
CA SER A 149 -16.66 11.73 -7.19
C SER A 149 -16.88 12.20 -8.65
N LYS A 150 -16.12 11.68 -9.62
CA LYS A 150 -16.28 11.99 -11.05
C LYS A 150 -17.63 11.52 -11.59
N GLU A 151 -18.06 10.33 -11.21
CA GLU A 151 -19.35 9.77 -11.64
C GLU A 151 -20.52 10.37 -10.85
N VAL A 152 -20.34 10.62 -9.54
CA VAL A 152 -21.39 11.21 -8.70
C VAL A 152 -21.85 12.59 -9.19
N VAL A 153 -20.93 13.42 -9.72
CA VAL A 153 -21.27 14.74 -10.25
C VAL A 153 -22.15 14.67 -11.50
N LEU A 154 -22.14 13.55 -12.23
CA LEU A 154 -22.98 13.33 -13.40
C LEU A 154 -24.42 12.91 -13.03
N MET A 155 -24.64 12.49 -11.78
CA MET A 155 -25.95 12.02 -11.33
C MET A 155 -26.93 13.19 -11.17
N PRO A 156 -28.17 13.07 -11.68
CA PRO A 156 -29.19 14.07 -11.42
C PRO A 156 -29.60 14.07 -9.95
N SER A 157 -30.00 15.22 -9.43
CA SER A 157 -30.54 15.30 -8.08
C SER A 157 -31.93 14.67 -8.01
N LEU A 158 -32.15 13.73 -7.09
CA LEU A 158 -33.47 13.16 -6.79
C LEU A 158 -34.53 14.20 -6.42
N ARG A 159 -34.13 15.42 -6.04
CA ARG A 159 -35.06 16.53 -5.79
C ARG A 159 -35.58 17.18 -7.08
N MET A 160 -34.96 16.92 -8.22
CA MET A 160 -35.23 17.56 -9.50
C MET A 160 -35.81 16.61 -10.56
N VAL A 161 -35.68 15.29 -10.36
CA VAL A 161 -36.15 14.26 -11.31
C VAL A 161 -36.97 13.19 -10.60
N SER A 162 -37.74 12.40 -11.36
CA SER A 162 -38.41 11.22 -10.82
C SER A 162 -37.40 10.13 -10.45
N GLN A 163 -37.80 9.22 -9.56
CA GLN A 163 -36.99 8.06 -9.17
C GLN A 163 -36.59 7.22 -10.39
N GLU A 164 -37.52 6.96 -11.32
CA GLU A 164 -37.25 6.23 -12.57
C GLU A 164 -36.12 6.88 -13.39
N LYS A 165 -36.18 8.21 -13.60
CA LYS A 165 -35.12 8.92 -14.34
C LYS A 165 -33.79 8.93 -13.62
N PHE A 166 -33.80 8.94 -12.29
CA PHE A 166 -32.60 8.83 -11.49
C PHE A 166 -31.97 7.44 -11.64
N ASP A 167 -32.76 6.38 -11.52
CA ASP A 167 -32.29 5.00 -11.64
C ASP A 167 -31.79 4.69 -13.07
N GLU A 168 -32.48 5.19 -14.11
CA GLU A 168 -31.99 5.12 -15.50
C GLU A 168 -30.62 5.80 -15.68
N SER A 169 -30.44 6.97 -15.06
CA SER A 169 -29.17 7.70 -15.12
C SER A 169 -28.06 6.94 -14.38
N VAL A 170 -28.34 6.41 -13.20
CA VAL A 170 -27.40 5.58 -12.43
C VAL A 170 -27.01 4.34 -13.23
N HIS A 171 -27.97 3.65 -13.85
CA HIS A 171 -27.71 2.47 -14.65
C HIS A 171 -26.86 2.78 -15.89
N THR A 172 -27.08 3.94 -16.52
CA THR A 172 -26.26 4.42 -17.66
C THR A 172 -24.82 4.64 -17.22
N ILE A 173 -24.61 5.39 -16.13
CA ILE A 173 -23.27 5.67 -15.58
C ILE A 173 -22.58 4.36 -15.16
N ALA A 174 -23.33 3.42 -14.58
CA ALA A 174 -22.82 2.11 -14.16
C ALA A 174 -22.36 1.27 -15.37
N GLY A 175 -23.12 1.27 -16.47
CA GLY A 175 -22.74 0.60 -17.71
C GLY A 175 -21.45 1.19 -18.31
N GLU A 176 -21.37 2.51 -18.44
CA GLU A 176 -20.16 3.20 -18.93
C GLU A 176 -18.95 2.99 -18.02
N LEU A 177 -19.16 2.94 -16.70
CA LEU A 177 -18.12 2.60 -15.73
C LEU A 177 -17.65 1.16 -15.92
N LEU A 178 -18.57 0.20 -16.06
CA LEU A 178 -18.25 -1.21 -16.25
C LEU A 178 -17.43 -1.43 -17.53
N GLU A 179 -17.81 -0.78 -18.63
CA GLU A 179 -17.04 -0.82 -19.88
C GLU A 179 -15.61 -0.32 -19.67
N ARG A 180 -15.43 0.85 -19.04
CA ARG A 180 -14.10 1.40 -18.75
C ARG A 180 -13.27 0.47 -17.87
N LEU A 181 -13.86 -0.03 -16.77
CA LEU A 181 -13.22 -0.97 -15.85
C LEU A 181 -12.82 -2.28 -16.55
N GLY A 182 -13.64 -2.77 -17.47
CA GLY A 182 -13.37 -3.97 -18.28
C GLY A 182 -12.18 -3.84 -19.22
N THR A 183 -11.67 -2.63 -19.46
CA THR A 183 -10.48 -2.41 -20.29
C THR A 183 -9.16 -2.36 -19.50
N ILE A 184 -9.20 -2.46 -18.17
CA ILE A 184 -8.02 -2.36 -17.33
C ILE A 184 -7.17 -3.63 -17.47
N THR A 185 -5.88 -3.47 -17.76
CA THR A 185 -4.92 -4.58 -17.86
C THR A 185 -3.63 -4.25 -17.12
N PRO A 186 -2.83 -5.25 -16.69
CA PRO A 186 -1.54 -5.02 -16.04
C PRO A 186 -0.60 -4.12 -16.85
N GLU A 187 -0.59 -4.24 -18.18
CA GLU A 187 0.28 -3.46 -19.07
C GLU A 187 -0.13 -1.98 -19.13
N LYS A 188 -1.44 -1.70 -19.10
CA LYS A 188 -1.95 -0.33 -18.99
C LYS A 188 -1.58 0.29 -17.65
N VAL A 189 -1.79 -0.44 -16.57
CA VAL A 189 -1.42 0.01 -15.22
C VAL A 189 0.10 0.25 -15.12
N ALA A 190 0.93 -0.64 -15.67
CA ALA A 190 2.38 -0.47 -15.66
C ALA A 190 2.83 0.79 -16.42
N ARG A 191 2.18 1.11 -17.55
CA ARG A 191 2.43 2.36 -18.30
C ARG A 191 2.01 3.60 -17.51
N ASP A 192 0.88 3.54 -16.82
CA ASP A 192 0.42 4.62 -15.95
C ASP A 192 1.40 4.85 -14.78
N ILE A 193 1.94 3.78 -14.18
CA ILE A 193 3.01 3.87 -13.17
C ILE A 193 4.25 4.59 -13.72
N ASP A 194 4.71 4.23 -14.93
CA ASP A 194 5.85 4.91 -15.56
C ASP A 194 5.53 6.39 -15.81
N SER A 195 4.31 6.70 -16.26
CA SER A 195 3.88 8.07 -16.56
C SER A 195 3.85 8.96 -15.31
N VAL A 196 3.32 8.48 -14.18
CA VAL A 196 3.28 9.28 -12.94
C VAL A 196 4.68 9.47 -12.35
N LEU A 197 5.56 8.48 -12.51
CA LEU A 197 6.96 8.59 -12.09
C LEU A 197 7.75 9.58 -12.96
N GLU A 198 7.59 9.51 -14.28
CA GLU A 198 8.17 10.53 -15.18
C GLU A 198 7.65 11.93 -14.85
N GLY A 199 6.35 12.07 -14.59
CA GLY A 199 5.75 13.34 -14.18
C GLY A 199 6.39 13.91 -12.92
N HIS A 200 6.69 13.05 -11.94
CA HIS A 200 7.40 13.43 -10.73
C HIS A 200 8.88 13.79 -10.98
N GLU A 201 9.59 13.03 -11.82
CA GLU A 201 11.03 13.22 -12.05
C GLU A 201 11.36 14.44 -12.95
N LYS A 202 10.46 14.81 -13.89
CA LYS A 202 10.75 15.79 -14.95
C LYS A 202 10.72 17.25 -14.49
N THR A 203 10.06 17.57 -13.39
CA THR A 203 9.98 18.93 -12.86
C THR A 203 10.42 18.95 -11.40
N ARG A 204 11.15 19.98 -10.96
CA ARG A 204 11.41 20.20 -9.52
C ARG A 204 10.40 21.18 -8.90
N ASP A 205 9.86 22.08 -9.71
CA ASP A 205 9.02 23.19 -9.25
C ASP A 205 7.55 22.82 -9.04
N HIS A 206 7.15 21.55 -9.25
CA HIS A 206 5.77 21.11 -9.06
C HIS A 206 5.43 20.76 -7.62
N MET A 207 6.43 20.66 -6.73
CA MET A 207 6.20 20.38 -5.31
C MET A 207 5.73 21.63 -4.57
N LYS A 208 4.68 21.47 -3.76
CA LYS A 208 4.10 22.54 -2.94
C LYS A 208 4.54 22.39 -1.50
N LEU A 209 4.93 23.49 -0.85
CA LEU A 209 5.24 23.47 0.57
C LEU A 209 3.93 23.38 1.37
N THR A 210 3.86 22.43 2.29
CA THR A 210 2.78 22.29 3.27
C THR A 210 3.36 22.33 4.68
N GLY A 211 2.56 22.80 5.65
CA GLY A 211 2.99 23.03 7.04
C GLY A 211 3.10 24.51 7.39
N LYS A 212 3.30 24.81 8.68
CA LYS A 212 3.53 26.19 9.13
C LYS A 212 4.99 26.56 8.85
N ILE A 213 5.21 27.60 8.07
CA ILE A 213 6.54 28.18 7.74
C ILE A 213 7.44 28.40 8.98
N LYS A 214 6.84 28.53 10.17
CA LYS A 214 7.57 28.79 11.42
C LYS A 214 8.19 27.55 12.08
N ASP A 215 7.82 26.33 11.67
CA ASP A 215 8.47 25.11 12.15
C ASP A 215 8.94 24.23 10.98
N PRO A 216 10.25 24.24 10.67
CA PRO A 216 10.84 23.41 9.63
C PRO A 216 10.61 21.90 9.85
N LYS A 217 10.38 21.45 11.09
CA LYS A 217 10.12 20.04 11.41
C LYS A 217 8.70 19.60 11.06
N GLU A 218 7.77 20.55 10.95
CA GLU A 218 6.38 20.30 10.53
C GLU A 218 6.14 20.66 9.05
N SER A 219 7.17 21.17 8.36
CA SER A 219 7.09 21.58 6.97
C SER A 219 7.57 20.45 6.05
N GLN A 220 6.84 20.20 4.96
CA GLN A 220 7.16 19.18 3.96
C GLN A 220 6.75 19.64 2.56
N TRP A 221 7.59 19.32 1.57
CA TRP A 221 7.27 19.46 0.16
C TRP A 221 6.39 18.29 -0.27
N VAL A 222 5.26 18.59 -0.93
CA VAL A 222 4.33 17.55 -1.37
C VAL A 222 4.01 17.68 -2.85
N CYS A 223 3.81 16.55 -3.52
CA CYS A 223 3.14 16.53 -4.81
C CYS A 223 2.29 15.27 -4.98
N THR A 224 1.30 15.38 -5.84
CA THR A 224 0.44 14.27 -6.25
C THR A 224 0.42 14.21 -7.77
N HIS A 225 0.65 13.02 -8.33
CA HIS A 225 0.58 12.75 -9.76
C HIS A 225 -0.44 11.64 -9.99
N GLY A 226 -1.56 11.98 -10.62
CA GLY A 226 -2.64 11.04 -10.93
C GLY A 226 -2.65 10.67 -12.41
N SER A 227 -3.01 9.43 -12.69
CA SER A 227 -3.28 8.90 -14.03
C SER A 227 -4.70 8.33 -14.09
N GLU A 228 -5.00 7.49 -15.08
CA GLU A 228 -6.31 6.83 -15.14
C GLU A 228 -6.43 5.77 -14.03
N TYR A 229 -5.37 4.99 -13.79
CA TYR A 229 -5.41 3.83 -12.90
C TYR A 229 -4.63 3.97 -11.60
N VAL A 230 -3.60 4.83 -11.55
CA VAL A 230 -2.77 4.99 -10.35
C VAL A 230 -2.54 6.44 -9.95
N GLU A 231 -2.36 6.64 -8.66
CA GLU A 231 -2.00 7.92 -8.05
C GLU A 231 -0.70 7.75 -7.27
N LEU A 232 0.23 8.69 -7.48
CA LEU A 232 1.49 8.78 -6.78
C LEU A 232 1.45 9.98 -5.84
N HIS A 233 1.67 9.74 -4.56
CA HIS A 233 1.86 10.78 -3.55
C HIS A 233 3.33 10.82 -3.14
N VAL A 234 3.90 12.01 -3.07
CA VAL A 234 5.28 12.20 -2.62
C VAL A 234 5.32 13.25 -1.53
N TYR A 235 5.99 12.92 -0.44
CA TYR A 235 6.25 13.78 0.70
C TYR A 235 7.77 13.86 0.87
N GLN A 236 8.32 15.07 0.87
CA GLN A 236 9.74 15.30 1.04
C GLN A 236 9.98 16.24 2.21
N SER A 237 10.80 15.80 3.15
CA SER A 237 11.23 16.57 4.30
C SER A 237 12.06 17.77 3.86
N VAL A 238 11.78 18.93 4.46
CA VAL A 238 12.53 20.18 4.20
C VAL A 238 13.86 20.19 4.98
N VAL A 239 14.02 19.29 5.95
CA VAL A 239 15.18 19.27 6.86
C VAL A 239 16.32 18.44 6.28
N ASP A 240 16.01 17.25 5.77
CA ASP A 240 17.01 16.24 5.36
C ASP A 240 16.80 15.73 3.93
N GLU A 241 15.87 16.34 3.18
CA GLU A 241 15.51 15.97 1.81
C GLU A 241 15.04 14.52 1.63
N SER A 242 14.81 13.80 2.73
CA SER A 242 14.26 12.45 2.70
C SER A 242 12.88 12.46 2.06
N ALA A 243 12.60 11.48 1.21
CA ALA A 243 11.35 11.41 0.45
C ALA A 243 10.62 10.09 0.73
N GLU A 244 9.35 10.21 1.08
CA GLU A 244 8.40 9.12 1.15
C GLU A 244 7.51 9.17 -0.09
N MET A 245 7.39 8.05 -0.78
CA MET A 245 6.63 7.93 -2.02
C MET A 245 5.62 6.79 -1.88
N PHE A 246 4.36 7.07 -2.20
CA PHE A 246 3.27 6.11 -2.10
C PHE A 246 2.55 5.99 -3.44
N LEU A 247 2.42 4.76 -3.94
CA LEU A 247 1.62 4.44 -5.11
C LEU A 247 0.33 3.76 -4.67
N THR A 248 -0.80 4.24 -5.14
CA THR A 248 -2.11 3.68 -4.88
C THR A 248 -2.91 3.56 -6.18
N SER A 249 -3.99 2.79 -6.15
CA SER A 249 -4.99 2.81 -7.22
C SER A 249 -5.81 4.11 -7.17
N THR A 250 -6.08 4.73 -8.32
CA THR A 250 -6.91 5.97 -8.40
C THR A 250 -8.34 5.76 -7.91
N ARG A 251 -8.82 4.52 -8.00
CA ARG A 251 -10.12 4.09 -7.49
C ARG A 251 -9.89 3.11 -6.37
N GLY A 252 -10.74 3.18 -5.34
CA GLY A 252 -10.77 2.15 -4.32
C GLY A 252 -10.78 2.72 -2.92
N LEU A 253 -10.09 3.82 -2.59
CA LEU A 253 -10.12 4.31 -1.20
C LEU A 253 -11.54 4.70 -0.73
N HIS A 254 -12.36 5.29 -1.60
CA HIS A 254 -13.75 5.63 -1.30
C HIS A 254 -14.76 4.56 -1.74
N ALA A 255 -14.38 3.70 -2.70
CA ALA A 255 -15.23 2.62 -3.15
C ALA A 255 -15.13 1.40 -2.22
N SER A 256 -13.97 1.15 -1.60
CA SER A 256 -13.76 0.08 -0.62
C SER A 256 -14.66 0.25 0.58
N ASP A 257 -14.88 1.47 1.07
CA ASP A 257 -15.71 1.70 2.25
C ASP A 257 -17.20 1.37 2.02
N HIS A 258 -17.63 1.29 0.76
CA HIS A 258 -19.01 0.99 0.39
C HIS A 258 -19.18 -0.34 -0.34
N VAL A 259 -18.11 -0.88 -0.93
CA VAL A 259 -18.07 -2.18 -1.60
C VAL A 259 -17.57 -3.28 -0.65
N LEU A 260 -16.80 -2.91 0.36
CA LEU A 260 -16.26 -3.80 1.40
C LEU A 260 -16.73 -3.35 2.77
N GLU A 261 -16.64 -4.26 3.73
CA GLU A 261 -16.91 -3.91 5.13
C GLU A 261 -15.80 -2.99 5.67
N PRO A 262 -16.09 -2.09 6.62
CA PRO A 262 -15.12 -1.16 7.17
C PRO A 262 -13.82 -1.84 7.63
N GLY A 263 -12.66 -1.28 7.26
CA GLY A 263 -11.33 -1.79 7.63
C GLY A 263 -10.72 -2.80 6.65
N TRP A 264 -11.47 -3.30 5.67
CA TRP A 264 -10.91 -4.16 4.61
C TRP A 264 -10.04 -3.38 3.63
N ASP A 265 -10.22 -2.07 3.56
CA ASP A 265 -9.41 -1.15 2.76
C ASP A 265 -7.91 -1.31 3.08
N GLU A 266 -7.53 -1.45 4.36
CA GLU A 266 -6.14 -1.64 4.74
C GLU A 266 -5.55 -2.96 4.21
N ILE A 267 -6.39 -3.96 3.93
CA ILE A 267 -5.98 -5.33 3.58
C ILE A 267 -5.97 -5.52 2.06
N VAL A 268 -7.04 -5.14 1.37
CA VAL A 268 -7.20 -5.44 -0.07
C VAL A 268 -6.75 -4.31 -0.97
N PHE A 269 -6.73 -3.07 -0.48
CA PHE A 269 -6.41 -1.94 -1.31
C PHE A 269 -4.92 -1.97 -1.69
N PRO A 270 -4.58 -1.92 -2.99
CA PRO A 270 -3.19 -2.06 -3.44
C PRO A 270 -2.43 -0.76 -3.19
N TRP A 271 -1.95 -0.60 -1.96
CA TRP A 271 -1.10 0.50 -1.53
C TRP A 271 0.35 0.03 -1.43
N TYR A 272 1.25 0.75 -2.11
CA TYR A 272 2.68 0.50 -2.06
C TYR A 272 3.45 1.71 -1.54
N GLU A 273 4.37 1.47 -0.62
CA GLU A 273 5.50 2.36 -0.40
C GLU A 273 6.56 2.09 -1.46
N MET A 274 7.13 3.15 -2.03
CA MET A 274 8.09 3.05 -3.11
C MET A 274 9.52 3.32 -2.62
N LEU A 275 10.41 2.41 -2.95
CA LEU A 275 11.82 2.50 -2.65
C LEU A 275 12.60 2.73 -3.93
N LYS A 276 13.31 3.85 -3.98
CA LYS A 276 14.24 4.17 -5.05
C LYS A 276 15.46 3.27 -4.93
N ALA A 277 15.74 2.48 -5.97
CA ALA A 277 17.03 1.80 -6.06
C ALA A 277 18.07 2.86 -6.45
N GLU A 278 18.99 3.16 -5.54
CA GLU A 278 20.22 3.83 -5.93
C GLU A 278 20.94 2.92 -6.93
N LEU A 279 21.31 3.48 -8.09
CA LEU A 279 22.26 2.83 -8.97
C LEU A 279 23.55 2.68 -8.15
N GLN A 280 23.80 1.48 -7.63
CA GLN A 280 25.14 1.12 -7.21
C GLN A 280 26.02 1.35 -8.43
N ALA A 281 26.81 2.42 -8.42
CA ALA A 281 27.95 2.51 -9.31
C ALA A 281 28.78 1.25 -9.05
N ASP A 282 29.04 0.47 -10.10
CA ASP A 282 29.84 -0.75 -10.05
C ASP A 282 31.15 -0.53 -9.27
N GLN A 283 31.12 -0.75 -7.96
CA GLN A 283 32.34 -0.77 -7.14
C GLN A 283 33.07 -2.11 -7.28
N ASP A 284 32.46 -3.10 -7.94
CA ASP A 284 33.07 -4.41 -8.21
C ASP A 284 33.95 -4.42 -9.48
N ALA A 285 33.97 -3.34 -10.27
CA ALA A 285 34.82 -3.25 -11.46
C ALA A 285 36.25 -2.70 -11.18
N TRP A 286 36.53 -2.16 -9.98
CA TRP A 286 37.81 -1.51 -9.69
C TRP A 286 38.75 -2.28 -8.75
N THR A 287 38.28 -3.36 -8.12
CA THR A 287 39.08 -4.21 -7.22
C THR A 287 39.74 -5.39 -7.92
N HIS A 288 39.35 -5.75 -9.14
CA HIS A 288 39.99 -6.82 -9.92
C HIS A 288 41.08 -6.36 -10.91
N SER A 289 41.27 -5.06 -11.11
CA SER A 289 42.29 -4.52 -12.04
C SER A 289 43.65 -4.21 -11.39
N LYS A 290 43.71 -4.07 -10.05
CA LYS A 290 44.96 -3.69 -9.35
C LYS A 290 45.80 -4.85 -8.82
N THR A 291 45.34 -6.10 -8.90
CA THR A 291 46.06 -7.26 -8.34
C THR A 291 46.92 -8.02 -9.37
N GLN A 292 47.08 -7.52 -10.59
CA GLN A 292 47.83 -8.25 -11.64
C GLN A 292 49.07 -7.55 -12.24
N LYS A 293 49.51 -6.40 -11.71
CA LYS A 293 50.78 -5.79 -12.15
C LYS A 293 51.58 -5.18 -11.00
N ARG A 294 52.46 -5.99 -10.40
CA ARG A 294 53.90 -5.71 -10.17
C ARG A 294 54.47 -6.58 -9.04
N LEU A 295 54.65 -7.86 -9.34
CA LEU A 295 55.81 -8.63 -8.88
C LEU A 295 56.86 -8.51 -9.98
N LYS A 296 57.97 -7.83 -9.69
CA LYS A 296 59.32 -8.08 -10.24
C LYS A 296 60.31 -7.19 -9.50
N TRP A 297 60.98 -7.80 -8.52
CA TRP A 297 62.29 -7.39 -8.02
C TRP A 297 63.36 -7.66 -9.10
N PRO A 298 64.48 -6.95 -9.03
CA PRO A 298 65.70 -7.56 -8.54
C PRO A 298 66.15 -7.02 -7.17
#